data_AF-A0A535ZPX2-F1
#
_entry.id   AF-A0A535ZPX2-F1
#
_cell.length_a   1.000
_cell.length_b   1.000
_cell.length_c   1.000
_cell.angle_alpha   90.00
_cell.angle_beta   90.00
_cell.angle_gamma   90.00
#
_symmetry.space_group_name_H-M   'P 1'
#
loop_
_entity.id
_entity.type
_entity.pdbx_description
1 polymer ?
#
loop_
_entity_poly.entity_id
_entity_poly.type
_entity_poly.pdbx_seq_one_letter_code
_entity_poly.pdbx_strand_id
1 'polypeptide(L)'
;MSEQDLRYPPIGDYGMIGDLRSAALVSKRGVVDWMPIAIKYRKLKPPESLRLIRMMQPIAGSTDWRVIFKPRFDYGRLTPSLTSIRPGLLRAESPEGNVFLQYPEAARVGLADGEATITGRVMPGRRAAVLLHYTERGGKPPAPISLDEAHTYLHQTDDYWVDWLRSSTYRGRFDEPLHRSALALKLMQYLPTGAFVAAPTTSLPESLGGSLNWDYRYTWIRDTSDLVNALHQLGFEAEVDAFLRWVRMAHDRHPEHFQIMYTIDGEDRVPEYVLDDLEGYRGSKPVRIGNAAVEQVQLDIYGELLQTAYTAWQSRKQLPKPRRAILLGVVDYIVDHWQLEDSGIWESRRRPRRYLYSQVMLWAGMDRALKLDRSLRMGKVRRAAVRRTRDLIKRQVLELGYDREIGAFTQALGHKDLDATALAVPMYEMLPATDPRVVSTVRVLQEKLSNRGFLYRYVPAESEFHQPEGVFIICTLWLVNVLAQMGRQEEAEALFSRVTETANDLGLFAEEFDPDTGEMLGNFPQALTHLSVINAAFNLEGRPSGKGRRSGRADGG
;
A
#
# COMPACT_ATOMS: atom_id res chain seq x y z
N MET A 1 30.15 -4.95 28.33
CA MET A 1 29.07 -4.92 27.32
C MET A 1 27.77 -4.79 28.07
N SER A 2 26.98 -3.77 27.74
CA SER A 2 25.72 -3.52 28.45
C SER A 2 24.70 -4.61 28.11
N GLU A 3 23.73 -4.86 29.00
CA GLU A 3 22.63 -5.82 28.79
C GLU A 3 21.75 -5.48 27.55
N GLN A 4 21.99 -4.33 26.91
CA GLN A 4 21.28 -3.88 25.70
C GLN A 4 21.85 -4.43 24.38
N ASP A 5 23.05 -5.02 24.35
CA ASP A 5 23.77 -5.38 23.10
C ASP A 5 23.47 -6.79 22.53
N LEU A 6 22.52 -7.57 23.07
CA LEU A 6 22.26 -8.95 22.62
C LEU A 6 20.78 -9.23 22.33
N ARG A 7 20.13 -8.40 21.52
CA ARG A 7 18.73 -8.67 21.09
C ARG A 7 18.62 -9.80 20.05
N TYR A 8 19.65 -10.04 19.23
CA TYR A 8 19.65 -11.11 18.23
C TYR A 8 20.86 -12.04 18.40
N PRO A 9 20.67 -13.37 18.29
CA PRO A 9 21.78 -14.32 18.19
C PRO A 9 22.72 -13.95 17.01
N PRO A 10 24.05 -14.17 17.11
CA PRO A 10 24.97 -14.08 15.98
C PRO A 10 24.55 -15.01 14.83
N ILE A 11 24.84 -14.65 13.57
CA ILE A 11 24.45 -15.47 12.40
C ILE A 11 25.01 -16.91 12.46
N GLY A 12 26.16 -17.12 13.11
CA GLY A 12 26.74 -18.45 13.35
C GLY A 12 25.94 -19.34 14.32
N ASP A 13 24.92 -18.81 14.98
CA ASP A 13 24.00 -19.56 15.86
C ASP A 13 22.70 -20.01 15.18
N TYR A 14 22.60 -19.87 13.85
CA TYR A 14 21.45 -20.30 13.05
C TYR A 14 21.80 -21.55 12.22
N GLY A 15 20.89 -22.54 12.23
CA GLY A 15 20.89 -23.64 11.27
C GLY A 15 19.88 -23.38 10.16
N MET A 16 20.21 -23.69 8.91
CA MET A 16 19.27 -23.61 7.79
C MET A 16 18.59 -24.97 7.60
N ILE A 17 17.27 -25.00 7.68
CA ILE A 17 16.46 -26.18 7.31
C ILE A 17 15.51 -25.80 6.17
N GLY A 18 15.23 -26.73 5.26
CA GLY A 18 14.31 -26.48 4.16
C GLY A 18 13.80 -27.75 3.50
N ASP A 19 12.67 -27.63 2.82
CA ASP A 19 11.94 -28.71 2.16
C ASP A 19 11.70 -28.44 0.66
N LEU A 20 12.58 -27.64 0.05
CA LEU A 20 12.48 -27.13 -1.34
C LEU A 20 11.25 -26.25 -1.61
N ARG A 21 10.47 -25.92 -0.57
CA ARG A 21 9.33 -24.99 -0.62
C ARG A 21 9.47 -23.85 0.40
N SER A 22 10.23 -24.09 1.46
CA SER A 22 10.59 -23.12 2.48
C SER A 22 12.05 -23.29 2.91
N ALA A 23 12.65 -22.22 3.42
CA ALA A 23 13.90 -22.27 4.17
C ALA A 23 13.71 -21.44 5.46
N ALA A 24 14.10 -22.00 6.60
CA ALA A 24 14.06 -21.31 7.89
C ALA A 24 15.47 -21.22 8.46
N LEU A 25 15.86 -20.01 8.88
CA LEU A 25 16.98 -19.80 9.78
C LEU A 25 16.50 -20.07 11.20
N VAL A 26 16.85 -21.24 11.71
CA VAL A 26 16.47 -21.65 13.05
C VAL A 26 17.56 -21.19 14.00
N SER A 27 17.26 -20.13 14.78
CA SER A 27 18.12 -19.80 15.92
C SER A 27 18.06 -20.93 16.95
N LYS A 28 19.13 -21.10 17.73
CA LYS A 28 19.11 -21.98 18.92
C LYS A 28 17.97 -21.65 19.93
N ARG A 29 17.23 -20.54 19.78
CA ARG A 29 16.19 -20.07 20.71
C ARG A 29 14.73 -20.45 20.35
N GLY A 30 14.44 -20.93 19.13
CA GLY A 30 13.16 -21.59 18.75
C GLY A 30 11.84 -20.83 19.02
N VAL A 31 11.64 -19.62 18.47
CA VAL A 31 10.39 -18.82 18.64
C VAL A 31 9.74 -18.51 17.28
N VAL A 32 8.40 -18.52 17.22
CA VAL A 32 7.59 -18.15 16.03
C VAL A 32 6.45 -17.22 16.45
N ASP A 33 6.19 -16.17 15.65
CA ASP A 33 5.10 -15.21 15.85
C ASP A 33 4.19 -15.16 14.61
N TRP A 34 2.87 -15.09 14.80
CA TRP A 34 1.92 -14.94 13.69
C TRP A 34 0.57 -14.33 14.11
N MET A 35 -0.15 -13.79 13.13
CA MET A 35 -1.54 -13.33 13.24
C MET A 35 -2.47 -14.28 12.48
N PRO A 36 -3.37 -15.02 13.16
CA PRO A 36 -4.26 -15.98 12.49
C PRO A 36 -5.27 -15.35 11.52
N ILE A 37 -5.38 -15.89 10.29
CA ILE A 37 -6.27 -15.33 9.23
C ILE A 37 -7.65 -16.00 9.16
N ALA A 38 -7.73 -17.32 9.32
CA ALA A 38 -9.00 -18.04 9.26
C ALA A 38 -8.90 -19.33 10.06
N ILE A 39 -9.87 -19.55 10.96
CA ILE A 39 -10.06 -20.85 11.61
C ILE A 39 -11.06 -21.60 10.75
N LYS A 40 -10.69 -22.79 10.23
CA LYS A 40 -11.40 -23.54 9.17
C LYS A 40 -12.91 -23.80 9.38
N TYR A 41 -13.46 -23.43 10.55
CA TYR A 41 -14.87 -23.57 10.92
C TYR A 41 -15.56 -22.27 11.39
N ARG A 42 -14.86 -21.13 11.37
CA ARG A 42 -15.40 -19.82 11.73
C ARG A 42 -14.62 -18.70 11.05
N LYS A 43 -15.29 -17.91 10.21
CA LYS A 43 -14.80 -16.57 9.87
C LYS A 43 -14.78 -15.75 11.16
N LEU A 44 -13.59 -15.40 11.64
CA LEU A 44 -13.45 -14.46 12.75
C LEU A 44 -13.99 -13.11 12.29
N LYS A 45 -14.89 -12.49 13.07
CA LYS A 45 -15.35 -11.12 12.80
C LYS A 45 -14.42 -10.17 13.56
N PRO A 46 -13.70 -9.23 12.94
CA PRO A 46 -12.99 -8.23 13.71
C PRO A 46 -13.92 -7.52 14.71
N PRO A 47 -13.44 -7.24 15.94
CA PRO A 47 -12.07 -7.43 16.43
C PRO A 47 -11.73 -8.86 16.94
N GLU A 48 -12.61 -9.86 16.81
CA GLU A 48 -12.39 -11.24 17.30
C GLU A 48 -11.11 -11.92 16.75
N SER A 49 -10.54 -11.40 15.65
CA SER A 49 -9.31 -11.85 14.99
C SER A 49 -8.06 -11.02 15.28
N LEU A 50 -8.12 -9.94 16.07
CA LEU A 50 -6.93 -9.19 16.44
C LEU A 50 -6.16 -9.98 17.50
N ARG A 51 -5.44 -10.99 17.02
CA ARG A 51 -4.65 -11.93 17.81
C ARG A 51 -3.22 -11.94 17.32
N LEU A 52 -2.29 -11.84 18.24
CA LEU A 52 -0.88 -12.16 18.00
C LEU A 52 -0.53 -13.36 18.85
N ILE A 53 -0.07 -14.43 18.23
CA ILE A 53 0.38 -15.63 18.92
C ILE A 53 1.89 -15.72 18.79
N ARG A 54 2.55 -15.84 19.94
CA ARG A 54 3.97 -16.19 20.06
C ARG A 54 4.07 -17.61 20.58
N MET A 55 4.71 -18.51 19.85
CA MET A 55 5.03 -19.86 20.31
C MET A 55 6.54 -20.03 20.49
N MET A 56 6.91 -20.64 21.61
CA MET A 56 8.28 -20.96 21.99
C MET A 56 8.42 -22.48 22.03
N GLN A 57 9.38 -23.02 21.28
CA GLN A 57 9.72 -24.43 21.23
C GLN A 57 11.24 -24.59 21.19
N PRO A 58 11.89 -24.74 22.35
CA PRO A 58 13.32 -25.01 22.42
C PRO A 58 13.65 -26.34 21.75
N ILE A 59 14.64 -26.31 20.86
CA ILE A 59 15.11 -27.48 20.11
C ILE A 59 16.10 -28.28 20.95
N ALA A 60 16.93 -27.61 21.74
CA ALA A 60 17.86 -28.24 22.67
C ALA A 60 18.02 -27.38 23.93
N GLY A 61 18.25 -28.03 25.08
CA GLY A 61 18.33 -27.37 26.37
C GLY A 61 16.99 -26.79 26.86
N SER A 62 16.90 -26.52 28.16
CA SER A 62 15.79 -25.73 28.69
C SER A 62 15.99 -24.25 28.37
N THR A 63 14.94 -23.55 27.99
CA THR A 63 14.96 -22.10 27.76
C THR A 63 14.13 -21.40 28.82
N ASP A 64 14.77 -20.52 29.59
CA ASP A 64 14.10 -19.55 30.43
C ASP A 64 13.61 -18.38 29.57
N TRP A 65 12.39 -17.90 29.82
CA TRP A 65 11.78 -16.82 29.07
C TRP A 65 11.15 -15.79 30.00
N ARG A 66 11.13 -14.54 29.52
CA ARG A 66 10.53 -13.39 30.19
C ARG A 66 9.72 -12.59 29.17
N VAL A 67 8.46 -12.31 29.50
CA VAL A 67 7.58 -11.40 28.78
C VAL A 67 7.29 -10.19 29.67
N ILE A 68 7.52 -9.00 29.13
CA ILE A 68 7.12 -7.74 29.75
C ILE A 68 5.85 -7.27 29.02
N PHE A 69 4.73 -7.26 29.73
CA PHE A 69 3.44 -6.81 29.23
C PHE A 69 3.13 -5.42 29.76
N LYS A 70 3.37 -4.43 28.90
CA LYS A 70 3.21 -3.01 29.19
C LYS A 70 2.31 -2.35 28.14
N PRO A 71 1.02 -2.69 28.08
CA PRO A 71 0.10 -2.11 27.12
C PRO A 71 -0.09 -0.62 27.39
N ARG A 72 -0.17 0.17 26.32
CA ARG A 72 -0.52 1.60 26.36
C ARG A 72 -1.52 1.88 25.25
N PHE A 73 -2.57 2.61 25.61
CA PHE A 73 -3.64 3.03 24.69
C PHE A 73 -3.44 4.51 24.34
N ASP A 74 -4.21 5.00 23.37
CA ASP A 74 -4.14 6.38 22.89
C ASP A 74 -2.70 6.86 22.66
N TYR A 75 -1.96 6.13 21.84
CA TYR A 75 -0.56 6.44 21.47
C TYR A 75 0.41 6.62 22.66
N GLY A 76 0.16 5.96 23.79
CA GLY A 76 1.02 6.05 24.97
C GLY A 76 0.42 6.84 26.13
N ARG A 77 -0.62 7.65 25.88
CA ARG A 77 -1.19 8.59 26.86
C ARG A 77 -2.02 7.89 27.94
N LEU A 78 -2.61 6.74 27.62
CA LEU A 78 -3.47 6.01 28.54
C LEU A 78 -2.77 4.76 29.08
N THR A 79 -2.52 4.75 30.40
CA THR A 79 -2.12 3.55 31.13
C THR A 79 -3.37 2.78 31.55
N PRO A 80 -3.55 1.52 31.09
CA PRO A 80 -4.73 0.74 31.40
C PRO A 80 -4.68 0.17 32.83
N SER A 81 -5.84 -0.22 33.35
CA SER A 81 -5.91 -1.04 34.57
C SER A 81 -5.54 -2.48 34.24
N LEU A 82 -4.55 -3.03 34.94
CA LEU A 82 -4.14 -4.43 34.79
C LEU A 82 -4.78 -5.31 35.87
N THR A 83 -5.48 -6.36 35.44
CA THR A 83 -6.15 -7.31 36.32
C THR A 83 -5.89 -8.76 35.88
N SER A 84 -5.64 -9.67 36.81
CA SER A 84 -5.69 -11.11 36.55
C SER A 84 -7.15 -11.57 36.56
N ILE A 85 -7.62 -12.09 35.42
CA ILE A 85 -9.00 -12.59 35.29
C ILE A 85 -9.10 -14.00 35.86
N ARG A 86 -8.07 -14.80 35.61
CA ARG A 86 -7.87 -16.17 36.08
C ARG A 86 -6.39 -16.56 35.88
N PRO A 87 -5.92 -17.68 36.45
CA PRO A 87 -4.59 -18.22 36.10
C PRO A 87 -4.41 -18.31 34.58
N GLY A 88 -3.27 -17.82 34.08
CA GLY A 88 -2.94 -17.81 32.66
C GLY A 88 -3.60 -16.72 31.81
N LEU A 89 -4.34 -15.76 32.40
CA LEU A 89 -4.96 -14.67 31.66
C LEU A 89 -4.93 -13.32 32.40
N LEU A 90 -4.24 -12.34 31.82
CA LEU A 90 -4.31 -10.93 32.23
C LEU A 90 -5.21 -10.14 31.29
N ARG A 91 -5.85 -9.11 31.84
CA ARG A 91 -6.59 -8.09 31.10
C ARG A 91 -5.99 -6.72 31.39
N ALA A 92 -5.77 -5.95 30.32
CA ALA A 92 -5.52 -4.53 30.34
C ALA A 92 -6.75 -3.80 29.82
N GLU A 93 -7.44 -3.09 30.72
CA GLU A 93 -8.70 -2.40 30.43
C GLU A 93 -8.47 -0.89 30.34
N SER A 94 -8.99 -0.27 29.27
CA SER A 94 -8.98 1.18 29.04
C SER A 94 -10.35 1.65 28.50
N PRO A 95 -10.60 2.97 28.47
CA PRO A 95 -11.78 3.51 27.79
C PRO A 95 -11.85 3.19 26.28
N GLU A 96 -10.71 2.92 25.63
CA GLU A 96 -10.63 2.59 24.20
C GLU A 96 -10.90 1.12 23.91
N GLY A 97 -10.61 0.23 24.87
CA GLY A 97 -10.82 -1.21 24.69
C GLY A 97 -10.11 -2.06 25.72
N ASN A 98 -9.95 -3.34 25.37
CA ASN A 98 -9.28 -4.32 26.21
C ASN A 98 -8.19 -5.03 25.42
N VAL A 99 -7.04 -5.25 26.06
CA VAL A 99 -6.01 -6.17 25.58
C VAL A 99 -5.85 -7.29 26.60
N PHE A 100 -6.03 -8.53 26.15
CA PHE A 100 -5.85 -9.72 26.95
C PHE A 100 -4.50 -10.37 26.62
N LEU A 101 -3.76 -10.74 27.66
CA LEU A 101 -2.55 -11.55 27.54
C LEU A 101 -2.81 -12.94 28.13
N GLN A 102 -2.89 -13.94 27.27
CA GLN A 102 -2.87 -15.34 27.69
C GLN A 102 -1.41 -15.82 27.78
N TYR A 103 -1.09 -16.54 28.85
CA TYR A 103 0.25 -17.08 29.11
C TYR A 103 0.14 -18.46 29.78
N PRO A 104 1.21 -19.27 29.82
CA PRO A 104 1.17 -20.58 30.48
C PRO A 104 0.83 -20.45 31.96
N GLU A 105 -0.16 -21.21 32.45
CA GLU A 105 -0.64 -21.11 33.84
C GLU A 105 0.46 -21.36 34.89
N ALA A 106 1.46 -22.18 34.55
CA ALA A 106 2.60 -22.48 35.41
C ALA A 106 3.67 -21.35 35.46
N ALA A 107 3.51 -20.28 34.67
CA ALA A 107 4.43 -19.16 34.69
C ALA A 107 4.28 -18.31 35.95
N ARG A 108 5.39 -17.73 36.41
CA ARG A 108 5.38 -16.75 37.50
C ARG A 108 5.00 -15.39 36.95
N VAL A 109 4.18 -14.66 37.69
CA VAL A 109 3.66 -13.34 37.28
C VAL A 109 3.91 -12.33 38.39
N GLY A 110 4.57 -11.23 38.06
CA GLY A 110 4.63 -10.03 38.89
C GLY A 110 3.83 -8.91 38.23
N LEU A 111 2.96 -8.24 38.98
CA LEU A 111 2.25 -7.04 38.53
C LEU A 111 2.79 -5.86 39.34
N ALA A 112 3.25 -4.82 38.66
CA ALA A 112 3.72 -3.58 39.26
C ALA A 112 3.49 -2.42 38.27
N ASP A 113 3.06 -1.25 38.76
CA ASP A 113 3.06 0.01 38.00
C ASP A 113 2.42 -0.02 36.59
N GLY A 114 1.30 -0.75 36.43
CA GLY A 114 0.62 -0.87 35.14
C GLY A 114 1.42 -1.67 34.09
N GLU A 115 2.29 -2.55 34.58
CA GLU A 115 3.09 -3.53 33.85
C GLU A 115 2.93 -4.91 34.50
N ALA A 116 3.02 -5.96 33.69
CA ALA A 116 3.17 -7.31 34.18
C ALA A 116 4.44 -7.95 33.62
N THR A 117 5.23 -8.56 34.51
CA THR A 117 6.38 -9.40 34.13
C THR A 117 5.98 -10.86 34.30
N ILE A 118 6.01 -11.63 33.21
CA ILE A 118 5.69 -13.04 33.18
C ILE A 118 6.98 -13.80 32.88
N THR A 119 7.35 -14.75 33.73
CA THR A 119 8.54 -15.59 33.54
C THR A 119 8.19 -17.06 33.58
N GLY A 120 8.83 -17.86 32.73
CA GLY A 120 8.71 -19.30 32.78
C GLY A 120 9.92 -19.99 32.20
N ARG A 121 9.85 -21.33 32.17
CA ARG A 121 10.85 -22.21 31.58
C ARG A 121 10.15 -23.15 30.61
N VAL A 122 10.70 -23.33 29.43
CA VAL A 122 10.27 -24.37 28.48
C VAL A 122 11.36 -25.42 28.40
N MET A 123 10.97 -26.69 28.58
CA MET A 123 11.87 -27.83 28.47
C MET A 123 12.04 -28.25 27.00
N PRO A 124 13.14 -28.94 26.63
CA PRO A 124 13.31 -29.50 25.28
C PRO A 124 12.09 -30.31 24.85
N GLY A 125 11.65 -30.13 23.60
CA GLY A 125 10.50 -30.85 23.03
C GLY A 125 9.14 -30.45 23.59
N ARG A 126 9.07 -29.47 24.51
CA ARG A 126 7.82 -28.85 24.96
C ARG A 126 7.60 -27.53 24.25
N ARG A 127 6.33 -27.11 24.21
CA ARG A 127 5.89 -25.84 23.64
C ARG A 127 5.34 -24.96 24.76
N ALA A 128 5.52 -23.66 24.64
CA ALA A 128 4.76 -22.66 25.39
C ALA A 128 4.28 -21.60 24.43
N ALA A 129 3.13 -20.99 24.70
CA ALA A 129 2.59 -19.92 23.89
C ALA A 129 2.15 -18.76 24.75
N VAL A 130 2.33 -17.56 24.21
CA VAL A 130 1.84 -16.30 24.76
C VAL A 130 0.98 -15.67 23.68
N LEU A 131 -0.23 -15.24 24.04
CA LEU A 131 -1.21 -14.75 23.09
C LEU A 131 -1.69 -13.37 23.52
N LEU A 132 -1.66 -12.41 22.60
CA LEU A 132 -2.34 -11.14 22.75
C LEU A 132 -3.66 -11.19 22.01
N HIS A 133 -4.70 -10.64 22.62
CA HIS A 133 -6.00 -10.48 21.98
C HIS A 133 -6.58 -9.10 22.30
N TYR A 134 -6.94 -8.34 21.26
CA TYR A 134 -7.64 -7.07 21.42
C TYR A 134 -9.15 -7.27 21.28
N THR A 135 -9.92 -6.55 22.09
CA THR A 135 -11.36 -6.35 21.89
C THR A 135 -11.73 -4.89 22.13
N GLU A 136 -12.81 -4.44 21.52
CA GLU A 136 -13.45 -3.17 21.88
C GLU A 136 -13.88 -3.12 23.35
N ARG A 137 -14.29 -1.92 23.79
CA ARG A 137 -14.81 -1.70 25.14
C ARG A 137 -16.04 -2.58 25.39
N GLY A 138 -16.09 -3.23 26.55
CA GLY A 138 -17.15 -4.18 26.90
C GLY A 138 -17.04 -5.55 26.23
N GLY A 139 -16.00 -5.78 25.41
CA GLY A 139 -15.68 -7.08 24.85
C GLY A 139 -15.44 -8.13 25.93
N LYS A 140 -15.94 -9.35 25.70
CA LYS A 140 -15.76 -10.47 26.62
C LYS A 140 -14.32 -11.02 26.54
N PRO A 141 -13.75 -11.54 27.65
CA PRO A 141 -12.48 -12.26 27.59
C PRO A 141 -12.53 -13.39 26.56
N PRO A 142 -11.44 -13.61 25.80
CA PRO A 142 -11.40 -14.71 24.83
C PRO A 142 -11.47 -16.06 25.55
N ALA A 143 -12.03 -17.06 24.85
CA ALA A 143 -11.89 -18.44 25.27
C ALA A 143 -10.39 -18.83 25.35
N PRO A 144 -9.96 -19.62 26.35
CA PRO A 144 -8.59 -20.12 26.39
C PRO A 144 -8.25 -20.86 25.09
N ILE A 145 -7.09 -20.53 24.52
CA ILE A 145 -6.54 -21.24 23.36
C ILE A 145 -5.46 -22.20 23.85
N SER A 146 -5.64 -23.49 23.61
CA SER A 146 -4.65 -24.51 23.91
C SER A 146 -3.41 -24.41 22.99
N LEU A 147 -2.31 -25.05 23.38
CA LEU A 147 -1.10 -25.12 22.54
C LEU A 147 -1.36 -25.82 21.20
N ASP A 148 -2.23 -26.83 21.18
CA ASP A 148 -2.56 -27.57 19.96
C ASP A 148 -3.48 -26.77 19.04
N GLU A 149 -4.40 -25.96 19.59
CA GLU A 149 -5.18 -24.99 18.80
C GLU A 149 -4.28 -23.89 18.24
N ALA A 150 -3.37 -23.32 19.04
CA ALA A 150 -2.40 -22.36 18.56
C ALA A 150 -1.56 -22.95 17.41
N HIS A 151 -1.02 -24.15 17.59
CA HIS A 151 -0.27 -24.83 16.54
C HIS A 151 -1.12 -25.08 15.28
N THR A 152 -2.38 -25.45 15.45
CA THR A 152 -3.34 -25.61 14.35
C THR A 152 -3.55 -24.30 13.60
N TYR A 153 -3.65 -23.17 14.30
CA TYR A 153 -3.79 -21.85 13.67
C TYR A 153 -2.55 -21.44 12.89
N LEU A 154 -1.35 -21.85 13.31
CA LEU A 154 -0.13 -21.63 12.54
C LEU A 154 -0.22 -22.32 11.17
N HIS A 155 -0.52 -23.62 11.14
CA HIS A 155 -0.68 -24.39 9.89
C HIS A 155 -1.79 -23.82 9.01
N GLN A 156 -2.93 -23.44 9.58
CA GLN A 156 -4.02 -22.82 8.81
C GLN A 156 -3.64 -21.46 8.22
N THR A 157 -2.80 -20.70 8.92
CA THR A 157 -2.31 -19.40 8.43
C THR A 157 -1.30 -19.59 7.31
N ASP A 158 -0.41 -20.59 7.44
CA ASP A 158 0.53 -20.97 6.40
C ASP A 158 -0.20 -21.48 5.13
N ASP A 159 -1.10 -22.45 5.29
CA ASP A 159 -1.95 -22.98 4.22
C ASP A 159 -2.68 -21.84 3.48
N TYR A 160 -3.25 -20.88 4.21
CA TYR A 160 -3.94 -19.74 3.60
C TYR A 160 -3.03 -18.95 2.67
N TRP A 161 -1.82 -18.57 3.13
CA TRP A 161 -0.90 -17.76 2.33
C TRP A 161 -0.34 -18.53 1.14
N VAL A 162 -0.02 -19.82 1.36
CA VAL A 162 0.48 -20.71 0.32
C VAL A 162 -0.59 -20.92 -0.76
N ASP A 163 -1.83 -21.24 -0.37
CA ASP A 163 -2.94 -21.46 -1.30
C ASP A 163 -3.32 -20.16 -2.02
N TRP A 164 -3.33 -19.03 -1.31
CA TRP A 164 -3.56 -17.73 -1.93
C TRP A 164 -2.48 -17.46 -2.99
N LEU A 165 -1.20 -17.57 -2.66
CA LEU A 165 -0.13 -17.29 -3.62
C LEU A 165 -0.13 -18.28 -4.80
N ARG A 166 -0.41 -19.58 -4.56
CA ARG A 166 -0.54 -20.61 -5.61
C ARG A 166 -1.67 -20.32 -6.59
N SER A 167 -2.70 -19.56 -6.19
CA SER A 167 -3.77 -19.15 -7.09
C SER A 167 -3.35 -18.07 -8.10
N SER A 168 -2.15 -17.48 -7.93
CA SER A 168 -1.55 -16.58 -8.92
C SER A 168 -1.41 -17.27 -10.29
N THR A 169 -1.82 -16.57 -11.34
CA THR A 169 -1.64 -16.97 -12.74
C THR A 169 -0.29 -16.53 -13.32
N TYR A 170 0.51 -15.79 -12.56
CA TYR A 170 1.80 -15.29 -13.05
C TYR A 170 2.83 -16.41 -13.19
N ARG A 171 3.42 -16.55 -14.37
CA ARG A 171 4.54 -17.45 -14.65
C ARG A 171 5.58 -16.67 -15.44
N GLY A 172 6.49 -15.97 -14.79
CA GLY A 172 7.49 -15.11 -15.45
C GLY A 172 8.82 -15.08 -14.72
N ARG A 173 9.79 -14.35 -15.26
CA ARG A 173 11.19 -14.34 -14.77
C ARG A 173 11.40 -13.49 -13.51
N PHE A 174 10.42 -12.66 -13.15
CA PHE A 174 10.48 -11.78 -11.97
C PHE A 174 9.64 -12.32 -10.80
N ASP A 175 9.57 -13.65 -10.67
CA ASP A 175 8.66 -14.35 -9.75
C ASP A 175 8.81 -13.88 -8.28
N GLU A 176 10.04 -13.84 -7.78
CA GLU A 176 10.33 -13.47 -6.39
C GLU A 176 9.88 -12.04 -6.02
N PRO A 177 10.33 -10.96 -6.70
CA PRO A 177 9.90 -9.60 -6.36
C PRO A 177 8.40 -9.39 -6.57
N LEU A 178 7.76 -10.11 -7.51
CA LEU A 178 6.32 -10.00 -7.76
C LEU A 178 5.50 -10.69 -6.69
N HIS A 179 5.84 -11.93 -6.34
CA HIS A 179 5.16 -12.65 -5.28
C HIS A 179 5.35 -11.95 -3.93
N ARG A 180 6.56 -11.43 -3.64
CA ARG A 180 6.77 -10.66 -2.42
C ARG A 180 5.92 -9.39 -2.40
N SER A 181 5.87 -8.65 -3.50
CA SER A 181 5.05 -7.44 -3.60
C SER A 181 3.56 -7.75 -3.50
N ALA A 182 3.08 -8.82 -4.12
CA ALA A 182 1.70 -9.26 -4.02
C ALA A 182 1.31 -9.59 -2.57
N LEU A 183 2.17 -10.30 -1.83
CA LEU A 183 1.98 -10.60 -0.41
C LEU A 183 1.93 -9.32 0.43
N ALA A 184 2.84 -8.37 0.19
CA ALA A 184 2.86 -7.08 0.89
C ALA A 184 1.54 -6.30 0.68
N LEU A 185 1.06 -6.21 -0.57
CA LEU A 185 -0.22 -5.56 -0.88
C LEU A 185 -1.41 -6.28 -0.23
N LYS A 186 -1.41 -7.62 -0.24
CA LYS A 186 -2.46 -8.43 0.39
C LYS A 186 -2.49 -8.26 1.90
N LEU A 187 -1.33 -8.13 2.55
CA LEU A 187 -1.22 -7.86 3.98
C LEU A 187 -1.78 -6.49 4.37
N MET A 188 -1.79 -5.52 3.45
CA MET A 188 -2.40 -4.19 3.66
C MET A 188 -3.93 -4.19 3.47
N GLN A 189 -4.54 -5.34 3.16
CA GLN A 189 -5.98 -5.46 3.01
C GLN A 189 -6.69 -5.65 4.36
N TYR A 190 -7.66 -4.79 4.64
CA TYR A 190 -8.66 -5.04 5.66
C TYR A 190 -9.78 -5.92 5.12
N LEU A 191 -9.69 -7.22 5.39
CA LEU A 191 -10.58 -8.25 4.86
C LEU A 191 -12.09 -8.01 5.02
N PRO A 192 -12.61 -7.45 6.15
CA PRO A 192 -14.06 -7.29 6.33
C PRO A 192 -14.73 -6.40 5.29
N THR A 193 -14.11 -5.27 4.97
CA THR A 193 -14.66 -4.31 4.00
C THR A 193 -14.04 -4.48 2.63
N GLY A 194 -12.83 -5.05 2.55
CA GLY A 194 -12.03 -5.12 1.33
C GLY A 194 -11.16 -3.89 1.09
N ALA A 195 -11.15 -2.93 2.03
CA ALA A 195 -10.31 -1.75 2.00
C ALA A 195 -8.83 -2.11 2.00
N PHE A 196 -7.99 -1.26 1.41
CA PHE A 196 -6.53 -1.37 1.50
C PHE A 196 -5.98 -0.09 2.11
N VAL A 197 -5.01 -0.20 3.01
CA VAL A 197 -4.28 0.99 3.49
C VAL A 197 -3.13 1.33 2.53
N ALA A 198 -2.78 2.61 2.41
CA ALA A 198 -1.62 3.03 1.61
C ALA A 198 -0.29 2.52 2.22
N ALA A 199 -0.21 2.49 3.55
CA ALA A 199 0.81 1.77 4.32
C ALA A 199 0.30 1.47 5.73
N PRO A 200 0.79 0.43 6.42
CA PRO A 200 0.40 0.13 7.80
C PRO A 200 1.16 0.97 8.84
N THR A 201 1.68 2.13 8.44
CA THR A 201 2.53 3.02 9.25
C THR A 201 2.07 4.47 9.16
N THR A 202 2.52 5.26 10.14
CA THR A 202 2.28 6.70 10.19
C THR A 202 3.55 7.43 10.59
N SER A 203 3.71 8.64 10.06
CA SER A 203 4.70 9.62 10.49
C SER A 203 6.15 9.15 10.39
N LEU A 204 6.41 8.23 9.47
CA LEU A 204 7.77 7.95 9.05
C LEU A 204 8.22 9.06 8.08
N PRO A 205 9.43 9.62 8.28
CA PRO A 205 9.83 10.83 7.59
C PRO A 205 10.34 10.58 6.17
N GLU A 206 9.88 11.37 5.20
CA GLU A 206 10.46 11.48 3.85
C GLU A 206 11.88 12.08 3.88
N SER A 207 12.25 12.74 4.99
CA SER A 207 13.63 13.16 5.27
C SER A 207 13.88 13.19 6.76
N LEU A 208 14.97 12.59 7.23
CA LEU A 208 15.29 12.53 8.66
C LEU A 208 15.39 13.92 9.29
N GLY A 209 14.69 14.11 10.41
CA GLY A 209 14.56 15.41 11.09
C GLY A 209 13.63 16.39 10.37
N GLY A 210 13.14 16.05 9.17
CA GLY A 210 12.19 16.81 8.39
C GLY A 210 10.76 16.70 8.92
N SER A 211 9.88 17.48 8.29
CA SER A 211 8.47 17.63 8.70
C SER A 211 7.47 16.94 7.79
N LEU A 212 7.95 16.23 6.77
CA LEU A 212 7.17 15.47 5.80
C LEU A 212 6.91 14.06 6.33
N ASN A 213 6.02 13.99 7.32
CA ASN A 213 5.75 12.80 8.13
C ASN A 213 4.23 12.57 8.15
N TRP A 214 3.72 11.70 7.28
CA TRP A 214 2.28 11.56 7.01
C TRP A 214 1.70 10.25 7.54
N ASP A 215 0.39 10.24 7.87
CA ASP A 215 -0.33 9.02 8.27
C ASP A 215 -0.95 8.34 7.06
N TYR A 216 -0.49 7.12 6.74
CA TYR A 216 -0.89 6.38 5.53
C TYR A 216 -1.82 5.19 5.83
N ARG A 217 -2.34 5.09 7.06
CA ARG A 217 -3.21 3.99 7.51
C ARG A 217 -4.66 4.10 7.02
N TYR A 218 -4.90 4.87 5.97
CA TYR A 218 -6.21 5.13 5.37
C TYR A 218 -6.30 4.55 3.97
N THR A 219 -7.52 4.50 3.43
CA THR A 219 -7.82 3.94 2.12
C THR A 219 -8.06 5.06 1.13
N TRP A 220 -7.07 5.34 0.30
CA TRP A 220 -7.18 6.22 -0.85
C TRP A 220 -7.86 5.50 -2.01
N ILE A 221 -8.77 6.19 -2.69
CA ILE A 221 -9.42 5.66 -3.90
C ILE A 221 -8.39 5.40 -4.99
N ARG A 222 -7.46 6.35 -5.22
CA ARG A 222 -6.36 6.23 -6.19
C ARG A 222 -5.52 4.99 -5.93
N ASP A 223 -4.89 4.91 -4.76
CA ASP A 223 -3.94 3.86 -4.39
C ASP A 223 -4.60 2.49 -4.48
N THR A 224 -5.82 2.37 -3.96
CA THR A 224 -6.54 1.10 -3.97
C THR A 224 -6.94 0.70 -5.39
N SER A 225 -7.31 1.66 -6.24
CA SER A 225 -7.63 1.40 -7.66
C SER A 225 -6.42 0.82 -8.40
N ASP A 226 -5.26 1.47 -8.27
CA ASP A 226 -4.01 1.02 -8.87
C ASP A 226 -3.55 -0.33 -8.29
N LEU A 227 -3.72 -0.53 -6.99
CA LEU A 227 -3.35 -1.75 -6.28
C LEU A 227 -4.15 -2.94 -6.79
N VAL A 228 -5.48 -2.82 -6.87
CA VAL A 228 -6.30 -3.95 -7.34
C VAL A 228 -6.08 -4.23 -8.82
N ASN A 229 -5.72 -3.22 -9.63
CA ASN A 229 -5.31 -3.44 -11.01
C ASN A 229 -4.00 -4.26 -11.08
N ALA A 230 -3.05 -4.03 -10.17
CA ALA A 230 -1.83 -4.82 -10.07
C ALA A 230 -2.10 -6.27 -9.61
N LEU A 231 -2.91 -6.46 -8.57
CA LEU A 231 -3.30 -7.80 -8.11
C LEU A 231 -4.13 -8.56 -9.15
N HIS A 232 -5.00 -7.86 -9.90
CA HIS A 232 -5.76 -8.45 -10.99
C HIS A 232 -4.88 -9.05 -12.08
N GLN A 233 -3.77 -8.39 -12.44
CA GLN A 233 -2.80 -8.90 -13.42
C GLN A 233 -2.17 -10.24 -12.99
N LEU A 234 -2.10 -10.48 -11.68
CA LEU A 234 -1.63 -11.74 -11.09
C LEU A 234 -2.76 -12.79 -10.97
N GLY A 235 -4.00 -12.47 -11.34
CA GLY A 235 -5.15 -13.39 -11.27
C GLY A 235 -6.00 -13.27 -10.00
N PHE A 236 -5.72 -12.30 -9.13
CA PHE A 236 -6.42 -12.11 -7.85
C PHE A 236 -7.74 -11.34 -8.00
N GLU A 237 -8.73 -12.03 -8.54
CA GLU A 237 -10.06 -11.49 -8.88
C GLU A 237 -10.93 -11.13 -7.66
N ALA A 238 -10.71 -11.80 -6.53
CA ALA A 238 -11.52 -11.59 -5.32
C ALA A 238 -11.28 -10.21 -4.69
N GLU A 239 -10.05 -9.71 -4.80
CA GLU A 239 -9.57 -8.43 -4.30
C GLU A 239 -10.19 -7.28 -5.07
N VAL A 240 -10.30 -7.40 -6.40
CA VAL A 240 -11.02 -6.44 -7.25
C VAL A 240 -12.49 -6.34 -6.85
N ASP A 241 -13.14 -7.48 -6.62
CA ASP A 241 -14.54 -7.48 -6.18
C ASP A 241 -14.73 -6.90 -4.80
N ALA A 242 -13.77 -7.12 -3.90
CA ALA A 242 -13.77 -6.53 -2.56
C ALA A 242 -13.65 -5.01 -2.63
N PHE A 243 -12.70 -4.49 -3.40
CA PHE A 243 -12.58 -3.05 -3.61
C PHE A 243 -13.84 -2.45 -4.23
N LEU A 244 -14.42 -3.06 -5.26
CA LEU A 244 -15.64 -2.52 -5.88
C LEU A 244 -16.88 -2.58 -4.96
N ARG A 245 -16.89 -3.46 -3.94
CA ARG A 245 -17.89 -3.38 -2.85
C ARG A 245 -17.60 -2.21 -1.92
N TRP A 246 -16.33 -1.99 -1.59
CA TRP A 246 -15.89 -0.86 -0.78
C TRP A 246 -16.16 0.50 -1.47
N VAL A 247 -15.93 0.64 -2.79
CA VAL A 247 -16.27 1.85 -3.56
C VAL A 247 -17.77 2.18 -3.45
N ARG A 248 -18.63 1.17 -3.47
CA ARG A 248 -20.07 1.39 -3.25
C ARG A 248 -20.34 1.94 -1.86
N MET A 249 -19.64 1.44 -0.85
CA MET A 249 -19.77 1.95 0.52
C MET A 249 -19.31 3.41 0.64
N ALA A 250 -18.22 3.79 -0.02
CA ALA A 250 -17.76 5.18 -0.11
C ALA A 250 -18.79 6.07 -0.86
N HIS A 251 -19.32 5.60 -1.98
CA HIS A 251 -20.35 6.30 -2.76
C HIS A 251 -21.66 6.48 -2.00
N ASP A 252 -22.13 5.46 -1.28
CA ASP A 252 -23.39 5.54 -0.54
C ASP A 252 -23.30 6.60 0.59
N ARG A 253 -22.09 6.94 1.07
CA ARG A 253 -21.84 8.06 2.00
C ARG A 253 -21.79 9.43 1.30
N HIS A 254 -21.15 9.50 0.13
CA HIS A 254 -21.12 10.71 -0.69
C HIS A 254 -21.63 10.42 -2.12
N PRO A 255 -22.95 10.49 -2.34
CA PRO A 255 -23.53 10.12 -3.65
C PRO A 255 -23.18 11.09 -4.78
N GLU A 256 -22.87 12.35 -4.45
CA GLU A 256 -22.63 13.42 -5.43
C GLU A 256 -21.17 13.50 -5.88
N HIS A 257 -20.22 13.19 -5.00
CA HIS A 257 -18.78 13.24 -5.26
C HIS A 257 -18.06 12.29 -4.30
N PHE A 258 -16.85 11.84 -4.62
CA PHE A 258 -16.04 11.07 -3.68
C PHE A 258 -15.10 11.99 -2.89
N GLN A 259 -14.86 11.65 -1.62
CA GLN A 259 -13.65 12.10 -0.93
C GLN A 259 -12.44 11.31 -1.44
N ILE A 260 -11.26 11.86 -1.17
CA ILE A 260 -9.98 11.27 -1.63
C ILE A 260 -9.68 9.97 -0.91
N MET A 261 -9.93 9.93 0.40
CA MET A 261 -9.64 8.80 1.25
C MET A 261 -10.66 8.66 2.38
N TYR A 262 -10.69 7.45 2.96
CA TYR A 262 -11.59 7.08 4.05
C TYR A 262 -10.85 6.17 5.05
N THR A 263 -11.45 5.94 6.22
CA THR A 263 -10.98 4.86 7.09
C THR A 263 -11.20 3.48 6.46
N ILE A 264 -10.59 2.44 7.04
CA ILE A 264 -10.79 1.05 6.58
C ILE A 264 -12.25 0.57 6.67
N ASP A 265 -13.05 1.16 7.56
CA ASP A 265 -14.50 0.94 7.70
C ASP A 265 -15.34 1.89 6.81
N GLY A 266 -14.65 2.75 6.04
CA GLY A 266 -15.22 3.69 5.10
C GLY A 266 -15.72 4.99 5.70
N GLU A 267 -15.43 5.26 6.98
CA GLU A 267 -15.78 6.55 7.60
C GLU A 267 -15.05 7.70 6.89
N ASP A 268 -15.75 8.82 6.74
CA ASP A 268 -15.38 10.02 5.96
C ASP A 268 -14.69 11.11 6.80
N ARG A 269 -14.52 10.84 8.11
CA ARG A 269 -13.92 11.77 9.06
C ARG A 269 -12.53 11.31 9.47
N VAL A 270 -11.51 11.98 8.92
CA VAL A 270 -10.08 11.70 9.18
C VAL A 270 -9.38 12.97 9.69
N PRO A 271 -9.59 13.36 10.96
CA PRO A 271 -9.01 14.60 11.48
C PRO A 271 -7.49 14.45 11.62
N GLU A 272 -6.74 15.42 11.08
CA GLU A 272 -5.29 15.52 11.27
C GLU A 272 -4.97 16.25 12.58
N TYR A 273 -4.15 15.65 13.44
CA TYR A 273 -3.61 16.27 14.65
C TYR A 273 -2.19 15.75 14.95
N VAL A 274 -1.45 16.51 15.76
CA VAL A 274 -0.05 16.20 16.12
C VAL A 274 0.02 15.62 17.54
N LEU A 275 0.91 14.65 17.73
CA LEU A 275 1.28 14.10 19.03
C LEU A 275 2.62 14.71 19.48
N ASP A 276 2.55 15.84 20.18
CA ASP A 276 3.75 16.61 20.57
C ASP A 276 4.66 15.87 21.57
N ASP A 277 4.07 14.99 22.37
CA ASP A 277 4.75 14.19 23.41
C ASP A 277 5.63 13.08 22.85
N LEU A 278 5.48 12.72 21.58
CA LEU A 278 6.30 11.70 20.93
C LEU A 278 7.53 12.35 20.28
N GLU A 279 8.70 11.71 20.44
CA GLU A 279 9.95 12.18 19.83
C GLU A 279 9.94 12.07 18.30
N GLY A 280 9.16 11.12 17.77
CA GLY A 280 9.13 10.79 16.35
C GLY A 280 10.32 9.92 15.91
N TYR A 281 10.20 9.28 14.76
CA TYR A 281 11.22 8.33 14.29
C TYR A 281 12.56 9.06 14.09
N ARG A 282 13.59 8.62 14.84
CA ARG A 282 14.91 9.26 14.87
C ARG A 282 14.86 10.77 15.12
N GLY A 283 13.91 11.23 15.95
CA GLY A 283 13.73 12.64 16.28
C GLY A 283 13.00 13.47 15.22
N SER A 284 12.40 12.82 14.22
CA SER A 284 11.68 13.50 13.13
C SER A 284 10.27 13.89 13.57
N LYS A 285 9.98 15.19 13.58
CA LYS A 285 8.69 15.77 14.00
C LYS A 285 8.05 16.57 12.86
N PRO A 286 6.71 16.69 12.83
CA PRO A 286 5.75 16.20 13.81
C PRO A 286 5.40 14.72 13.64
N VAL A 287 4.83 14.11 14.69
CA VAL A 287 4.11 12.83 14.59
C VAL A 287 2.64 13.15 14.38
N ARG A 288 2.14 12.91 13.16
CA ARG A 288 0.76 13.17 12.75
C ARG A 288 -0.11 11.94 12.87
N ILE A 289 -1.33 12.13 13.34
CA ILE A 289 -2.42 11.16 13.24
C ILE A 289 -3.49 11.76 12.36
N GLY A 290 -4.01 10.98 11.42
CA GLY A 290 -4.87 11.53 10.37
C GLY A 290 -4.09 12.21 9.26
N ASN A 291 -4.81 12.65 8.25
CA ASN A 291 -4.22 13.28 7.09
C ASN A 291 -5.18 14.32 6.51
N ALA A 292 -4.69 15.56 6.37
CA ALA A 292 -5.49 16.68 5.92
C ALA A 292 -5.92 16.61 4.44
N ALA A 293 -5.38 15.65 3.67
CA ALA A 293 -5.80 15.42 2.29
C ALA A 293 -7.28 15.02 2.17
N VAL A 294 -7.95 14.60 3.25
CA VAL A 294 -9.36 14.15 3.21
C VAL A 294 -10.31 15.25 2.73
N GLU A 295 -9.96 16.52 2.99
CA GLU A 295 -10.74 17.70 2.61
C GLU A 295 -10.36 18.27 1.23
N GLN A 296 -9.36 17.68 0.56
CA GLN A 296 -8.88 18.19 -0.73
C GLN A 296 -9.80 17.75 -1.88
N VAL A 297 -9.75 18.52 -2.97
CA VAL A 297 -10.28 18.09 -4.27
C VAL A 297 -9.15 17.41 -5.04
N GLN A 298 -9.40 16.19 -5.52
CA GLN A 298 -8.50 15.45 -6.40
C GLN A 298 -9.32 14.79 -7.50
N LEU A 299 -9.06 15.18 -8.75
CA LEU A 299 -9.88 14.77 -9.88
C LEU A 299 -9.39 13.47 -10.53
N ASP A 300 -8.13 13.10 -10.34
CA ASP A 300 -7.58 11.86 -10.92
C ASP A 300 -8.33 10.60 -10.47
N ILE A 301 -8.85 10.57 -9.24
CA ILE A 301 -9.57 9.42 -8.66
C ILE A 301 -10.74 8.94 -9.54
N TYR A 302 -11.42 9.86 -10.23
CA TYR A 302 -12.55 9.52 -11.10
C TYR A 302 -12.09 8.78 -12.37
N GLY A 303 -10.91 9.15 -12.87
CA GLY A 303 -10.23 8.43 -13.95
C GLY A 303 -9.79 7.04 -13.52
N GLU A 304 -9.18 6.93 -12.34
CA GLU A 304 -8.73 5.66 -11.76
C GLU A 304 -9.88 4.68 -11.54
N LEU A 305 -11.03 5.15 -11.04
CA LEU A 305 -12.23 4.32 -10.88
C LEU A 305 -12.74 3.74 -12.20
N LEU A 306 -12.77 4.55 -13.27
CA LEU A 306 -13.18 4.08 -14.60
C LEU A 306 -12.13 3.14 -15.22
N GLN A 307 -10.85 3.37 -14.96
CA GLN A 307 -9.77 2.46 -15.35
C GLN A 307 -9.91 1.11 -14.66
N THR A 308 -10.10 1.07 -13.35
CA THR A 308 -10.32 -0.17 -12.59
C THR A 308 -11.58 -0.91 -13.02
N ALA A 309 -12.68 -0.18 -13.27
CA ALA A 309 -13.89 -0.78 -13.79
C ALA A 309 -13.68 -1.40 -15.19
N TYR A 310 -12.86 -0.76 -16.04
CA TYR A 310 -12.51 -1.29 -17.34
C TYR A 310 -11.63 -2.54 -17.22
N THR A 311 -10.62 -2.54 -16.36
CA THR A 311 -9.78 -3.70 -16.07
C THR A 311 -10.64 -4.90 -15.63
N ALA A 312 -11.51 -4.71 -14.64
CA ALA A 312 -12.42 -5.75 -14.15
C ALA A 312 -13.39 -6.26 -15.24
N TRP A 313 -13.85 -5.36 -16.12
CA TRP A 313 -14.68 -5.73 -17.26
C TRP A 313 -13.91 -6.51 -18.31
N GLN A 314 -12.61 -6.25 -18.53
CA GLN A 314 -11.83 -6.94 -19.55
C GLN A 314 -11.74 -8.45 -19.29
N SER A 315 -11.67 -8.89 -18.02
CA SER A 315 -11.62 -10.31 -17.67
C SER A 315 -12.98 -11.00 -17.75
N ARG A 316 -14.05 -10.35 -17.28
CA ARG A 316 -15.39 -10.98 -17.13
C ARG A 316 -16.39 -10.64 -18.24
N LYS A 317 -16.08 -9.63 -19.05
CA LYS A 317 -16.97 -9.00 -20.05
C LYS A 317 -18.31 -8.50 -19.49
N GLN A 318 -18.43 -8.34 -18.17
CA GLN A 318 -19.66 -7.97 -17.48
C GLN A 318 -19.41 -6.97 -16.36
N LEU A 319 -20.30 -5.98 -16.23
CA LEU A 319 -20.35 -5.06 -15.09
C LEU A 319 -21.53 -5.48 -14.17
N PRO A 320 -21.32 -5.71 -12.87
CA PRO A 320 -22.42 -5.93 -11.93
C PRO A 320 -23.39 -4.74 -11.88
N LYS A 321 -24.71 -5.04 -11.86
CA LYS A 321 -25.78 -4.03 -11.98
C LYS A 321 -25.72 -2.85 -10.98
N PRO A 322 -25.37 -3.03 -9.68
CA PRO A 322 -25.24 -1.91 -8.75
C PRO A 322 -24.07 -0.97 -9.08
N ARG A 323 -23.04 -1.45 -9.79
CA ARG A 323 -21.85 -0.65 -10.13
C ARG A 323 -22.10 0.29 -11.31
N ARG A 324 -23.08 -0.01 -12.19
CA ARG A 324 -23.35 0.79 -13.39
C ARG A 324 -23.79 2.23 -13.07
N ALA A 325 -24.69 2.43 -12.09
CA ALA A 325 -25.18 3.77 -11.75
C ALA A 325 -24.05 4.66 -11.20
N ILE A 326 -23.23 4.10 -10.31
CA ILE A 326 -22.05 4.77 -9.75
C ILE A 326 -21.08 5.19 -10.87
N LEU A 327 -20.76 4.28 -11.79
CA LEU A 327 -19.86 4.59 -12.92
C LEU A 327 -20.44 5.64 -13.87
N LEU A 328 -21.76 5.69 -14.06
CA LEU A 328 -22.39 6.78 -14.81
C LEU A 328 -22.31 8.11 -14.06
N GLY A 329 -22.48 8.10 -12.73
CA GLY A 329 -22.25 9.27 -11.88
C GLY A 329 -20.81 9.79 -11.96
N VAL A 330 -19.82 8.89 -11.94
CA VAL A 330 -18.40 9.22 -12.16
C VAL A 330 -18.19 9.84 -13.55
N VAL A 331 -18.81 9.28 -14.59
CA VAL A 331 -18.72 9.84 -15.95
C VAL A 331 -19.31 11.25 -16.02
N ASP A 332 -20.50 11.43 -15.46
CA ASP A 332 -21.20 12.72 -15.47
C ASP A 332 -20.41 13.76 -14.66
N TYR A 333 -19.85 13.37 -13.50
CA TYR A 333 -18.99 14.22 -12.69
C TYR A 333 -17.76 14.73 -13.47
N ILE A 334 -17.07 13.85 -14.21
CA ILE A 334 -15.93 14.27 -15.05
C ILE A 334 -16.39 15.25 -16.14
N VAL A 335 -17.52 14.98 -16.81
CA VAL A 335 -18.05 15.87 -17.85
C VAL A 335 -18.29 17.28 -17.32
N ASP A 336 -18.79 17.39 -16.10
CA ASP A 336 -19.17 18.65 -15.49
C ASP A 336 -17.99 19.40 -14.84
N HIS A 337 -16.97 18.69 -14.34
CA HIS A 337 -15.95 19.27 -13.44
C HIS A 337 -14.49 19.18 -13.94
N TRP A 338 -14.22 18.61 -15.13
CA TRP A 338 -12.83 18.37 -15.58
C TRP A 338 -11.94 19.63 -15.67
N GLN A 339 -12.52 20.83 -15.70
CA GLN A 339 -11.79 22.10 -15.76
C GLN A 339 -11.39 22.66 -14.40
N LEU A 340 -11.86 22.08 -13.30
CA LEU A 340 -11.51 22.53 -11.96
C LEU A 340 -10.01 22.33 -11.69
N GLU A 341 -9.47 23.21 -10.86
CA GLU A 341 -8.17 23.00 -10.23
C GLU A 341 -8.32 22.00 -9.08
N ASP A 342 -7.28 21.20 -8.87
CA ASP A 342 -7.25 20.15 -7.85
C ASP A 342 -5.87 20.10 -7.19
N SER A 343 -5.69 19.19 -6.24
CA SER A 343 -4.44 19.09 -5.45
C SER A 343 -3.41 18.15 -6.09
N GLY A 344 -3.74 17.58 -7.25
CA GLY A 344 -2.91 16.63 -7.97
C GLY A 344 -2.66 15.33 -7.20
N ILE A 345 -1.85 14.46 -7.78
CA ILE A 345 -1.55 13.14 -7.23
C ILE A 345 -0.66 13.20 -5.96
N TRP A 346 0.08 14.31 -5.79
CA TRP A 346 0.94 14.56 -4.65
C TRP A 346 0.27 15.39 -3.55
N GLU A 347 -1.03 15.66 -3.68
CA GLU A 347 -1.87 16.26 -2.63
C GLU A 347 -1.35 17.61 -2.11
N SER A 348 -0.90 18.46 -3.03
CA SER A 348 -0.31 19.76 -2.69
C SER A 348 -1.26 20.55 -1.80
N ARG A 349 -0.76 20.97 -0.65
CA ARG A 349 -1.58 21.66 0.35
C ARG A 349 -1.83 23.13 0.00
N ARG A 350 -1.01 23.73 -0.88
CA ARG A 350 -1.00 25.19 -1.10
C ARG A 350 -1.19 25.62 -2.55
N ARG A 351 -1.12 24.70 -3.51
CA ARG A 351 -1.05 25.05 -4.94
C ARG A 351 -2.09 24.26 -5.74
N PRO A 352 -3.41 24.46 -5.53
CA PRO A 352 -4.39 23.87 -6.42
C PRO A 352 -4.14 24.36 -7.85
N ARG A 353 -4.08 23.42 -8.79
CA ARG A 353 -3.78 23.69 -10.21
C ARG A 353 -4.52 22.69 -11.07
N ARG A 354 -4.54 22.92 -12.39
CA ARG A 354 -4.88 21.86 -13.35
C ARG A 354 -3.66 20.98 -13.58
N TYR A 355 -3.45 20.03 -12.66
CA TYR A 355 -2.31 19.12 -12.72
C TYR A 355 -2.36 18.22 -13.96
N LEU A 356 -1.20 17.98 -14.57
CA LEU A 356 -1.07 17.17 -15.77
C LEU A 356 -1.57 15.74 -15.52
N TYR A 357 -1.17 15.14 -14.40
CA TYR A 357 -1.61 13.80 -14.01
C TYR A 357 -3.14 13.70 -13.98
N SER A 358 -3.79 14.62 -13.27
CA SER A 358 -5.25 14.67 -13.15
C SER A 358 -5.92 14.76 -14.51
N GLN A 359 -5.46 15.64 -15.39
CA GLN A 359 -6.02 15.78 -16.73
C GLN A 359 -5.80 14.53 -17.59
N VAL A 360 -4.64 13.87 -17.49
CA VAL A 360 -4.39 12.59 -18.16
C VAL A 360 -5.33 11.50 -17.65
N MET A 361 -5.56 11.41 -16.34
CA MET A 361 -6.46 10.43 -15.74
C MET A 361 -7.92 10.67 -16.09
N LEU A 362 -8.38 11.92 -16.10
CA LEU A 362 -9.73 12.27 -16.56
C LEU A 362 -9.93 11.90 -18.04
N TRP A 363 -8.93 12.15 -18.88
CA TRP A 363 -8.95 11.71 -20.28
C TRP A 363 -9.01 10.18 -20.39
N ALA A 364 -8.19 9.46 -19.63
CA ALA A 364 -8.17 8.00 -19.60
C ALA A 364 -9.54 7.46 -19.16
N GLY A 365 -10.13 8.03 -18.11
CA GLY A 365 -11.48 7.70 -17.65
C GLY A 365 -12.53 7.84 -18.75
N MET A 366 -12.55 8.97 -19.46
CA MET A 366 -13.47 9.16 -20.60
C MET A 366 -13.22 8.15 -21.74
N ASP A 367 -11.96 7.83 -22.04
CA ASP A 367 -11.62 6.79 -23.02
C ASP A 367 -12.15 5.41 -22.59
N ARG A 368 -11.96 5.04 -21.33
CA ARG A 368 -12.47 3.79 -20.76
C ARG A 368 -14.00 3.76 -20.72
N ALA A 369 -14.67 4.86 -20.40
CA ALA A 369 -16.12 4.97 -20.45
C ALA A 369 -16.67 4.70 -21.86
N LEU A 370 -15.99 5.20 -22.91
CA LEU A 370 -16.37 4.91 -24.30
C LEU A 370 -16.17 3.44 -24.66
N LYS A 371 -15.10 2.80 -24.18
CA LYS A 371 -14.87 1.36 -24.34
C LYS A 371 -15.92 0.52 -23.60
N LEU A 372 -16.43 1.04 -22.48
CA LEU A 372 -17.49 0.44 -21.66
C LEU A 372 -18.91 0.81 -22.10
N ASP A 373 -19.11 1.61 -23.16
CA ASP A 373 -20.40 2.18 -23.54
C ASP A 373 -21.52 1.14 -23.69
N ARG A 374 -21.23 -0.06 -24.22
CA ARG A 374 -22.21 -1.15 -24.34
C ARG A 374 -22.70 -1.65 -22.98
N SER A 375 -21.81 -1.73 -22.00
CA SER A 375 -22.13 -2.17 -20.65
C SER A 375 -22.74 -1.05 -19.80
N LEU A 376 -22.27 0.19 -19.98
CA LEU A 376 -22.80 1.38 -19.32
C LEU A 376 -24.12 1.87 -19.92
N ARG A 377 -24.43 1.49 -21.17
CA ARG A 377 -25.60 1.94 -21.95
C ARG A 377 -25.80 3.46 -21.81
N MET A 378 -24.77 4.24 -22.17
CA MET A 378 -24.75 5.68 -21.92
C MET A 378 -25.84 6.44 -22.68
N GLY A 379 -26.29 5.91 -23.82
CA GLY A 379 -27.21 6.60 -24.72
C GLY A 379 -26.49 7.64 -25.59
N LYS A 380 -27.20 8.21 -26.57
CA LYS A 380 -26.59 9.10 -27.58
C LYS A 380 -26.02 10.39 -26.98
N VAL A 381 -26.76 11.03 -26.07
CA VAL A 381 -26.40 12.34 -25.48
C VAL A 381 -25.13 12.23 -24.63
N ARG A 382 -25.13 11.37 -23.60
CA ARG A 382 -23.96 11.17 -22.74
C ARG A 382 -22.74 10.70 -23.53
N ARG A 383 -22.90 9.77 -24.47
CA ARG A 383 -21.80 9.31 -25.33
C ARG A 383 -21.19 10.47 -26.14
N ALA A 384 -22.00 11.39 -26.65
CA ALA A 384 -21.50 12.56 -27.38
C ALA A 384 -20.75 13.52 -26.45
N ALA A 385 -21.28 13.77 -25.24
CA ALA A 385 -20.62 14.58 -24.23
C ALA A 385 -19.25 13.99 -23.83
N VAL A 386 -19.20 12.68 -23.53
CA VAL A 386 -17.95 11.97 -23.19
C VAL A 386 -16.91 12.09 -24.30
N ARG A 387 -17.29 11.91 -25.58
CA ARG A 387 -16.35 12.08 -26.71
C ARG A 387 -15.82 13.51 -26.76
N ARG A 388 -16.70 14.50 -26.67
CA ARG A 388 -16.34 15.91 -26.70
C ARG A 388 -15.38 16.27 -25.56
N THR A 389 -15.71 15.86 -24.33
CA THR A 389 -14.89 16.12 -23.14
C THR A 389 -13.53 15.45 -23.25
N ARG A 390 -13.47 14.17 -23.63
CA ARG A 390 -12.19 13.46 -23.89
C ARG A 390 -11.32 14.22 -24.89
N ASP A 391 -11.88 14.63 -26.02
CA ASP A 391 -11.12 15.29 -27.07
C ASP A 391 -10.67 16.71 -26.67
N LEU A 392 -11.46 17.41 -25.82
CA LEU A 392 -11.11 18.70 -25.23
C LEU A 392 -9.96 18.57 -24.21
N ILE A 393 -10.04 17.61 -23.29
CA ILE A 393 -8.98 17.35 -22.29
C ILE A 393 -7.68 17.04 -23.03
N LYS A 394 -7.70 16.12 -24.00
CA LYS A 394 -6.50 15.77 -24.78
C LYS A 394 -5.89 16.99 -25.44
N ARG A 395 -6.71 17.84 -26.08
CA ARG A 395 -6.22 19.07 -26.70
C ARG A 395 -5.56 20.00 -25.68
N GLN A 396 -6.19 20.25 -24.54
CA GLN A 396 -5.62 21.12 -23.50
C GLN A 396 -4.31 20.57 -22.94
N VAL A 397 -4.22 19.27 -22.69
CA VAL A 397 -2.98 18.63 -22.24
C VAL A 397 -1.86 18.81 -23.27
N LEU A 398 -2.14 18.62 -24.56
CA LEU A 398 -1.13 18.75 -25.60
C LEU A 398 -0.71 20.19 -25.89
N GLU A 399 -1.61 21.16 -25.71
CA GLU A 399 -1.35 22.58 -25.98
C GLU A 399 -0.70 23.30 -24.79
N LEU A 400 -1.14 22.99 -23.57
CA LEU A 400 -0.77 23.70 -22.35
C LEU A 400 0.13 22.88 -21.43
N GLY A 401 0.14 21.56 -21.55
CA GLY A 401 0.93 20.67 -20.70
C GLY A 401 2.35 20.42 -21.21
N TYR A 402 2.63 20.67 -22.49
CA TYR A 402 3.97 20.53 -23.06
C TYR A 402 4.62 21.90 -23.28
N ASP A 403 5.66 22.20 -22.53
CA ASP A 403 6.43 23.42 -22.69
C ASP A 403 7.52 23.22 -23.75
N ARG A 404 7.49 24.05 -24.81
CA ARG A 404 8.41 23.93 -25.95
C ARG A 404 9.83 24.44 -25.66
N GLU A 405 9.97 25.35 -24.70
CA GLU A 405 11.26 25.91 -24.31
C GLU A 405 12.04 24.90 -23.46
N ILE A 406 11.35 24.27 -22.50
CA ILE A 406 11.88 23.19 -21.68
C ILE A 406 12.03 21.91 -22.51
N GLY A 407 11.12 21.68 -23.46
CA GLY A 407 11.08 20.47 -24.26
C GLY A 407 10.54 19.27 -23.48
N ALA A 408 9.58 19.49 -22.58
CA ALA A 408 8.98 18.45 -21.76
C ALA A 408 7.52 18.76 -21.42
N PHE A 409 6.76 17.71 -21.13
CA PHE A 409 5.54 17.84 -20.35
C PHE A 409 5.88 18.26 -18.92
N THR A 410 5.13 19.21 -18.37
CA THR A 410 5.35 19.83 -17.05
C THR A 410 4.29 19.43 -16.03
N GLN A 411 4.48 19.77 -14.76
CA GLN A 411 3.64 19.34 -13.64
C GLN A 411 2.15 19.70 -13.80
N ALA A 412 1.87 20.87 -14.36
CA ALA A 412 0.53 21.41 -14.49
C ALA A 412 0.37 22.22 -15.78
N LEU A 413 -0.85 22.29 -16.30
CA LEU A 413 -1.14 22.99 -17.54
C LEU A 413 -0.81 24.49 -17.44
N GLY A 414 0.07 24.98 -18.32
CA GLY A 414 0.51 26.37 -18.35
C GLY A 414 1.62 26.71 -17.35
N HIS A 415 2.19 25.72 -16.67
CA HIS A 415 3.30 25.88 -15.72
C HIS A 415 4.60 25.26 -16.26
N LYS A 416 5.73 25.66 -15.65
CA LYS A 416 7.08 25.25 -16.06
C LYS A 416 7.74 24.25 -15.12
N ASP A 417 7.16 24.01 -13.95
CA ASP A 417 7.71 23.08 -12.94
C ASP A 417 7.75 21.65 -13.52
N LEU A 418 8.87 20.95 -13.36
CA LEU A 418 9.02 19.56 -13.83
C LEU A 418 8.49 18.57 -12.78
N ASP A 419 7.87 17.49 -13.26
CA ASP A 419 7.35 16.43 -12.39
C ASP A 419 7.32 15.08 -13.12
N ALA A 420 7.69 14.01 -12.42
CA ALA A 420 7.72 12.65 -12.93
C ALA A 420 6.35 12.15 -13.39
N THR A 421 5.25 12.76 -12.91
CA THR A 421 3.89 12.47 -13.38
C THR A 421 3.67 12.74 -14.86
N ALA A 422 4.56 13.48 -15.53
CA ALA A 422 4.56 13.60 -16.98
C ALA A 422 4.68 12.26 -17.73
N LEU A 423 5.23 11.23 -17.06
CA LEU A 423 5.26 9.85 -17.55
C LEU A 423 3.87 9.21 -17.66
N ALA A 424 2.84 9.78 -17.02
CA ALA A 424 1.46 9.34 -17.18
C ALA A 424 0.97 9.44 -18.64
N VAL A 425 1.46 10.43 -19.40
CA VAL A 425 1.05 10.65 -20.80
C VAL A 425 1.23 9.39 -21.67
N PRO A 426 2.43 8.76 -21.72
CA PRO A 426 2.59 7.47 -22.40
C PRO A 426 2.02 6.29 -21.62
N MET A 427 2.13 6.27 -20.28
CA MET A 427 1.65 5.14 -19.47
C MET A 427 0.15 4.88 -19.65
N TYR A 428 -0.67 5.92 -19.81
CA TYR A 428 -2.10 5.76 -20.06
C TYR A 428 -2.48 5.81 -21.55
N GLU A 429 -1.48 5.79 -22.44
CA GLU A 429 -1.64 5.76 -23.91
C GLU A 429 -2.30 7.02 -24.49
N MET A 430 -2.17 8.18 -23.83
CA MET A 430 -2.61 9.46 -24.40
C MET A 430 -1.79 9.80 -25.64
N LEU A 431 -0.48 9.55 -25.58
CA LEU A 431 0.44 9.54 -26.70
C LEU A 431 1.23 8.22 -26.72
N PRO A 432 1.68 7.76 -27.90
CA PRO A 432 2.60 6.63 -27.96
C PRO A 432 3.92 7.00 -27.30
N ALA A 433 4.61 6.01 -26.71
CA ALA A 433 5.90 6.22 -26.06
C ALA A 433 6.99 6.73 -27.03
N THR A 434 6.80 6.54 -28.34
CA THR A 434 7.67 7.01 -29.42
C THR A 434 7.34 8.43 -29.92
N ASP A 435 6.31 9.10 -29.39
CA ASP A 435 6.01 10.50 -29.75
C ASP A 435 7.22 11.39 -29.38
N PRO A 436 7.67 12.29 -30.28
CA PRO A 436 8.83 13.16 -30.02
C PRO A 436 8.73 13.97 -28.72
N ARG A 437 7.51 14.36 -28.31
CA ARG A 437 7.28 15.07 -27.05
C ARG A 437 7.48 14.17 -25.83
N VAL A 438 7.11 12.89 -25.94
CA VAL A 438 7.34 11.91 -24.87
C VAL A 438 8.83 11.57 -24.77
N VAL A 439 9.49 11.35 -25.90
CA VAL A 439 10.95 11.05 -25.94
C VAL A 439 11.76 12.20 -25.32
N SER A 440 11.46 13.43 -25.71
CA SER A 440 12.11 14.62 -25.13
C SER A 440 11.79 14.80 -23.65
N THR A 441 10.54 14.59 -23.22
CA THR A 441 10.15 14.60 -21.80
C THR A 441 10.97 13.60 -20.99
N VAL A 442 11.06 12.34 -21.42
CA VAL A 442 11.83 11.31 -20.70
C VAL A 442 13.29 11.74 -20.56
N ARG A 443 13.91 12.23 -21.64
CA ARG A 443 15.29 12.74 -21.58
C ARG A 443 15.43 13.87 -20.55
N VAL A 444 14.54 14.87 -20.59
CA VAL A 444 14.58 16.00 -19.65
C VAL A 444 14.40 15.54 -18.21
N LEU A 445 13.47 14.64 -17.93
CA LEU A 445 13.27 14.10 -16.57
C LEU A 445 14.50 13.32 -16.11
N GLN A 446 15.09 12.48 -16.97
CA GLN A 446 16.34 11.76 -16.65
C GLN A 446 17.51 12.72 -16.37
N GLU A 447 17.59 13.85 -17.07
CA GLU A 447 18.63 14.86 -16.86
C GLU A 447 18.41 15.71 -15.61
N LYS A 448 17.15 16.03 -15.28
CA LYS A 448 16.82 17.05 -14.27
C LYS A 448 16.35 16.49 -12.93
N LEU A 449 15.73 15.31 -12.91
CA LEU A 449 15.15 14.72 -11.71
C LEU A 449 15.93 13.48 -11.23
N SER A 450 16.98 13.06 -11.94
CA SER A 450 17.75 11.87 -11.56
C SER A 450 18.79 12.18 -10.48
N ASN A 451 18.85 11.35 -9.45
CA ASN A 451 19.96 11.25 -8.50
C ASN A 451 20.42 9.80 -8.41
N ARG A 452 21.70 9.55 -8.73
CA ARG A 452 22.32 8.21 -8.81
C ARG A 452 21.47 7.16 -9.56
N GLY A 453 20.76 7.61 -10.60
CA GLY A 453 19.93 6.76 -11.45
C GLY A 453 18.48 6.59 -10.99
N PHE A 454 18.08 7.13 -9.84
CA PHE A 454 16.70 7.15 -9.36
C PHE A 454 16.05 8.50 -9.60
N LEU A 455 14.72 8.54 -9.72
CA LEU A 455 13.97 9.75 -10.07
C LEU A 455 13.27 10.36 -8.84
N TYR A 456 13.44 11.67 -8.62
CA TYR A 456 12.59 12.45 -7.71
C TYR A 456 11.18 12.66 -8.30
N ARG A 457 10.20 13.00 -7.43
CA ARG A 457 8.87 13.45 -7.86
C ARG A 457 8.95 14.69 -8.73
N TYR A 458 9.66 15.70 -8.23
CA TYR A 458 9.88 17.02 -8.81
C TYR A 458 11.27 17.51 -8.39
N VAL A 459 11.67 18.69 -8.86
CA VAL A 459 12.95 19.30 -8.42
C VAL A 459 12.84 19.61 -6.91
N PRO A 460 13.68 19.04 -6.03
CA PRO A 460 13.50 19.20 -4.57
C PRO A 460 13.50 20.67 -4.10
N ALA A 461 14.30 21.52 -4.74
CA ALA A 461 14.36 22.95 -4.44
C ALA A 461 13.06 23.71 -4.78
N GLU A 462 12.19 23.14 -5.63
CA GLU A 462 10.91 23.72 -6.05
C GLU A 462 9.72 23.17 -5.24
N SER A 463 9.98 22.21 -4.32
CA SER A 463 9.01 21.63 -3.38
C SER A 463 8.24 22.73 -2.64
N GLU A 464 6.93 22.53 -2.44
CA GLU A 464 6.12 23.50 -1.70
C GLU A 464 6.56 23.66 -0.23
N PHE A 465 7.23 22.65 0.32
CA PHE A 465 7.74 22.64 1.68
C PHE A 465 9.20 23.12 1.80
N HIS A 466 9.90 23.30 0.67
CA HIS A 466 11.33 23.67 0.62
C HIS A 466 12.21 22.79 1.53
N GLN A 467 11.84 21.51 1.66
CA GLN A 467 12.57 20.50 2.41
C GLN A 467 13.10 19.45 1.44
N PRO A 468 14.30 18.89 1.70
CA PRO A 468 14.74 17.72 0.97
C PRO A 468 13.80 16.54 1.27
N GLU A 469 13.65 15.65 0.32
CA GLU A 469 12.95 14.37 0.41
C GLU A 469 13.84 13.31 -0.28
N GLY A 470 13.55 12.04 -0.07
CA GLY A 470 14.18 10.95 -0.82
C GLY A 470 13.68 10.86 -2.26
N VAL A 471 14.30 10.00 -3.07
CA VAL A 471 13.73 9.65 -4.38
C VAL A 471 12.51 8.75 -4.15
N PHE A 472 11.37 9.14 -4.70
CA PHE A 472 10.18 8.30 -4.60
C PHE A 472 10.30 7.13 -5.59
N ILE A 473 10.40 5.91 -5.06
CA ILE A 473 10.64 4.70 -5.85
C ILE A 473 9.60 4.50 -6.97
N ILE A 474 8.33 4.89 -6.75
CA ILE A 474 7.30 4.82 -7.78
C ILE A 474 7.68 5.60 -9.06
N CYS A 475 8.28 6.78 -8.94
CA CYS A 475 8.68 7.61 -10.08
C CYS A 475 9.74 6.91 -10.92
N THR A 476 10.67 6.22 -10.26
CA THR A 476 11.69 5.40 -10.92
C THR A 476 11.05 4.21 -11.64
N LEU A 477 10.07 3.54 -11.02
CA LEU A 477 9.35 2.42 -11.64
C LEU A 477 8.43 2.86 -12.79
N TRP A 478 7.89 4.09 -12.76
CA TRP A 478 7.21 4.69 -13.90
C TRP A 478 8.17 4.95 -15.06
N LEU A 479 9.40 5.38 -14.78
CA LEU A 479 10.42 5.51 -15.82
C LEU A 479 10.76 4.14 -16.42
N VAL A 480 10.91 3.08 -15.60
CA VAL A 480 11.08 1.70 -16.09
C VAL A 480 9.95 1.32 -17.06
N ASN A 481 8.68 1.58 -16.70
CA ASN A 481 7.53 1.30 -17.56
C ASN A 481 7.67 1.99 -18.92
N VAL A 482 7.96 3.29 -18.92
CA VAL A 482 8.02 4.08 -20.15
C VAL A 482 9.24 3.69 -21.00
N LEU A 483 10.39 3.42 -20.39
CA LEU A 483 11.58 2.92 -21.11
C LEU A 483 11.30 1.58 -21.79
N ALA A 484 10.60 0.66 -21.11
CA ALA A 484 10.17 -0.61 -21.70
C ALA A 484 9.20 -0.39 -22.87
N GLN A 485 8.25 0.54 -22.74
CA GLN A 485 7.32 0.91 -23.82
C GLN A 485 8.02 1.55 -25.02
N MET A 486 9.07 2.32 -24.80
CA MET A 486 9.95 2.89 -25.84
C MET A 486 10.82 1.83 -26.53
N GLY A 487 10.89 0.61 -25.99
CA GLY A 487 11.79 -0.43 -26.47
C GLY A 487 13.23 -0.32 -25.96
N ARG A 488 13.51 0.59 -25.00
CA ARG A 488 14.81 0.73 -24.32
C ARG A 488 14.94 -0.34 -23.22
N GLN A 489 14.91 -1.59 -23.63
CA GLN A 489 14.76 -2.75 -22.73
C GLN A 489 15.93 -2.90 -21.74
N GLU A 490 17.17 -2.82 -22.22
CA GLU A 490 18.38 -3.00 -21.38
C GLU A 490 18.44 -1.95 -20.26
N GLU A 491 18.10 -0.71 -20.59
CA GLU A 491 18.06 0.38 -19.63
C GLU A 491 16.93 0.21 -18.61
N ALA A 492 15.74 -0.21 -19.07
CA ALA A 492 14.61 -0.49 -18.21
C ALA A 492 14.91 -1.64 -17.23
N GLU A 493 15.56 -2.71 -17.70
CA GLU A 493 15.96 -3.85 -16.86
C GLU A 493 17.06 -3.47 -15.86
N ALA A 494 18.07 -2.70 -16.28
CA ALA A 494 19.11 -2.21 -15.39
C ALA A 494 18.54 -1.32 -14.27
N LEU A 495 17.59 -0.43 -14.63
CA LEU A 495 16.93 0.44 -13.67
C LEU A 495 16.00 -0.34 -12.73
N PHE A 496 15.29 -1.36 -13.23
CA PHE A 496 14.47 -2.24 -12.40
C PHE A 496 15.30 -3.05 -11.41
N SER A 497 16.44 -3.62 -11.84
CA SER A 497 17.37 -4.33 -10.97
C SER A 497 17.86 -3.45 -9.83
N ARG A 498 18.25 -2.21 -10.17
CA ARG A 498 18.67 -1.21 -9.18
C ARG A 498 17.57 -0.90 -8.17
N VAL A 499 16.32 -0.78 -8.60
CA VAL A 499 15.19 -0.60 -7.66
C VAL A 499 15.04 -1.82 -6.77
N THR A 500 15.09 -3.04 -7.29
CA THR A 500 14.93 -4.25 -6.46
C THR A 500 16.02 -4.42 -5.39
N GLU A 501 17.20 -3.83 -5.60
CA GLU A 501 18.30 -3.79 -4.62
C GLU A 501 18.04 -2.84 -3.44
N THR A 502 17.04 -1.94 -3.52
CA THR A 502 16.67 -1.05 -2.40
C THR A 502 15.71 -1.70 -1.41
N ALA A 503 15.24 -2.92 -1.70
CA ALA A 503 14.39 -3.67 -0.79
C ALA A 503 15.18 -4.10 0.47
N ASN A 504 14.48 -4.27 1.59
CA ASN A 504 15.10 -4.90 2.75
C ASN A 504 15.31 -6.41 2.55
N ASP A 505 15.84 -7.08 3.57
CA ASP A 505 16.07 -8.52 3.63
C ASP A 505 14.79 -9.39 3.43
N LEU A 506 13.62 -8.79 3.62
CA LEU A 506 12.31 -9.42 3.37
C LEU A 506 11.76 -9.11 1.98
N GLY A 507 12.46 -8.31 1.15
CA GLY A 507 12.01 -7.83 -0.14
C GLY A 507 10.90 -6.78 -0.07
N LEU A 508 10.86 -6.01 1.03
CA LEU A 508 9.89 -4.93 1.25
C LEU A 508 10.49 -3.56 0.94
N PHE A 509 9.68 -2.67 0.39
CA PHE A 509 10.08 -1.31 0.03
C PHE A 509 9.34 -0.26 0.85
N ALA A 510 10.03 0.83 1.17
CA ALA A 510 9.40 2.05 1.66
C ALA A 510 8.86 2.91 0.51
N GLU A 511 8.29 4.04 0.88
CA GLU A 511 7.86 5.09 -0.04
C GLU A 511 9.03 5.66 -0.84
N GLU A 512 10.06 6.08 -0.13
CA GLU A 512 11.23 6.76 -0.68
C GLU A 512 12.51 6.03 -0.30
N PHE A 513 13.58 6.42 -0.99
CA PHE A 513 14.92 5.93 -0.75
C PHE A 513 15.88 7.11 -0.83
N ASP A 514 16.93 7.10 -0.02
CA ASP A 514 18.04 8.03 -0.16
C ASP A 514 19.18 7.34 -0.91
N PRO A 515 19.47 7.74 -2.18
CA PRO A 515 20.53 7.12 -2.97
C PRO A 515 21.94 7.38 -2.43
N ASP A 516 22.13 8.42 -1.63
CA ASP A 516 23.44 8.80 -1.09
C ASP A 516 23.79 7.99 0.17
N THR A 517 22.80 7.71 1.02
CA THR A 517 22.99 6.98 2.28
C THR A 517 22.58 5.50 2.20
N GLY A 518 21.72 5.14 1.26
CA GLY A 518 21.14 3.80 1.15
C GLY A 518 19.97 3.55 2.12
N GLU A 519 19.43 4.59 2.75
CA GLU A 519 18.34 4.46 3.71
C GLU A 519 16.96 4.46 3.03
N MET A 520 16.05 3.63 3.55
CA MET A 520 14.62 3.71 3.23
C MET A 520 13.97 4.84 4.04
N LEU A 521 13.14 5.64 3.36
CA LEU A 521 12.48 6.83 3.90
C LEU A 521 10.97 6.80 3.63
N GLY A 522 10.22 7.60 4.39
CA GLY A 522 8.76 7.65 4.31
C GLY A 522 8.08 6.38 4.84
N ASN A 523 6.80 6.22 4.54
CA ASN A 523 6.00 5.13 5.08
C ASN A 523 6.43 3.75 4.55
N PHE A 524 6.22 2.69 5.35
CA PHE A 524 6.73 1.34 5.11
C PHE A 524 5.81 0.21 5.63
N PRO A 525 5.74 -0.95 4.95
CA PRO A 525 5.94 -1.09 3.50
C PRO A 525 4.90 -0.26 2.75
N GLN A 526 5.23 0.23 1.57
CA GLN A 526 4.39 1.19 0.85
C GLN A 526 3.68 0.56 -0.36
N ALA A 527 2.37 0.76 -0.47
CA ALA A 527 1.52 0.10 -1.46
C ALA A 527 1.81 0.52 -2.92
N LEU A 528 1.88 1.82 -3.21
CA LEU A 528 2.22 2.38 -4.53
C LEU A 528 3.56 1.87 -5.10
N THR A 529 4.56 1.65 -4.26
CA THR A 529 5.87 1.12 -4.63
C THR A 529 5.73 -0.36 -4.99
N HIS A 530 5.13 -1.16 -4.12
CA HIS A 530 4.92 -2.59 -4.37
C HIS A 530 4.04 -2.87 -5.60
N LEU A 531 2.96 -2.10 -5.82
CA LEU A 531 2.15 -2.26 -7.03
C LEU A 531 2.91 -1.82 -8.29
N SER A 532 3.83 -0.86 -8.17
CA SER A 532 4.62 -0.39 -9.30
C SER A 532 5.72 -1.37 -9.69
N VAL A 533 6.24 -2.17 -8.75
CA VAL A 533 7.13 -3.31 -9.04
C VAL A 533 6.41 -4.33 -9.92
N ILE A 534 5.16 -4.66 -9.58
CA ILE A 534 4.33 -5.57 -10.38
C ILE A 534 4.12 -5.01 -11.79
N ASN A 535 3.67 -3.75 -11.90
CA ASN A 535 3.43 -3.12 -13.20
C ASN A 535 4.69 -3.05 -14.08
N ALA A 536 5.84 -2.70 -13.49
CA ALA A 536 7.14 -2.64 -14.18
C ALA A 536 7.58 -3.99 -14.72
N ALA A 537 7.51 -5.05 -13.91
CA ALA A 537 7.84 -6.39 -14.37
C ALA A 537 6.95 -6.86 -15.52
N PHE A 538 5.63 -6.62 -15.44
CA PHE A 538 4.70 -6.97 -16.52
C PHE A 538 5.05 -6.25 -17.83
N ASN A 539 5.34 -4.95 -17.77
CA ASN A 539 5.75 -4.18 -18.94
C ASN A 539 7.10 -4.65 -19.50
N LEU A 540 8.08 -4.97 -18.65
CA LEU A 540 9.38 -5.54 -19.04
C LEU A 540 9.23 -6.88 -19.75
N GLU A 541 8.24 -7.69 -19.39
CA GLU A 541 7.93 -8.95 -20.06
C GLU A 541 7.03 -8.79 -21.29
N GLY A 542 6.66 -7.55 -21.66
CA GLY A 542 5.75 -7.26 -22.76
C GLY A 542 4.32 -7.77 -22.53
N ARG A 543 3.93 -8.00 -21.28
CA ARG A 543 2.58 -8.41 -20.90
C ARG A 543 1.66 -7.19 -20.80
N PRO A 544 0.33 -7.37 -20.97
CA PRO A 544 -0.61 -6.30 -20.65
C PRO A 544 -0.42 -5.88 -19.18
N SER A 545 -0.19 -4.59 -18.95
CA SER A 545 -0.17 -4.01 -17.60
C SER A 545 -1.36 -3.10 -17.36
N GLY A 546 -1.61 -2.73 -16.10
CA GLY A 546 -2.58 -1.68 -15.75
C GLY A 546 -2.18 -0.29 -16.28
N LYS A 547 -0.93 -0.11 -16.73
CA LYS A 547 -0.30 1.16 -17.11
C LYS A 547 0.27 1.12 -18.53
N GLY A 548 -0.60 0.82 -19.51
CA GLY A 548 -0.32 0.89 -20.95
C GLY A 548 0.39 -0.33 -21.52
N ARG A 549 0.44 -0.45 -22.87
CA ARG A 549 1.10 -1.57 -23.57
C ARG A 549 2.32 -1.08 -24.36
N ARG A 550 3.27 -1.99 -24.60
CA ARG A 550 4.43 -1.75 -25.47
C ARG A 550 3.97 -1.28 -26.86
N SER A 551 4.32 -0.06 -27.26
CA SER A 551 4.10 0.42 -28.62
C SER A 551 5.05 -0.32 -29.56
N GLY A 552 4.54 -1.30 -30.32
CA GLY A 552 5.38 -2.00 -31.30
C GLY A 552 4.95 -3.40 -31.75
N ARG A 553 3.96 -4.05 -31.12
CA ARG A 553 3.30 -5.20 -31.77
C ARG A 553 2.10 -4.67 -32.54
N ALA A 554 2.29 -4.44 -33.83
CA ALA A 554 1.17 -4.51 -34.75
C ALA A 554 0.46 -5.85 -34.49
N ASP A 555 -0.85 -5.82 -34.29
CA ASP A 555 -1.68 -7.01 -34.37
C ASP A 555 -1.49 -7.58 -35.78
N GLY A 556 -0.56 -8.52 -35.91
CA GLY A 556 -0.30 -9.26 -37.13
C GLY A 556 -1.09 -10.55 -37.09
N GLY A 557 -2.16 -10.61 -37.88
CA GLY A 557 -2.89 -11.84 -38.22
C GLY A 557 -4.12 -12.10 -37.39
#